data_AF-A0A4P8SJ87-F1
#
_entry.id   AF-A0A4P8SJ87-F1
#
_cell.length_a   1.000
_cell.length_b   1.000
_cell.length_c   1.000
_cell.angle_alpha   90.00
_cell.angle_beta   90.00
_cell.angle_gamma   90.00
#
_symmetry.space_group_name_H-M   'P 1'
#
loop_
_entity.id
_entity.type
_entity.pdbx_description
1 polymer ?
#
loop_
_entity_poly.entity_id
_entity_poly.type
_entity_poly.pdbx_seq_one_letter_code
_entity_poly.pdbx_strand_id
1 'polypeptide(L)'
;MLMKKIQRVEKLYKEFLSFRERFLKEAMELATVTQTAILTGEAYRPIVIVPPEKFLQFESDIELWAKYAFNLEQLATDVKQFGAAKRLFYPFPKLITNASNVTYYTNEASAQQTRTVKAALRQLTVAVRSARTHQPPEQLEQVLDGLNKDREILSSLPPETVLICRRTGYNDLYCSYETPDASGRVVTRVSSNGAFFDGREVTEIKLAEKAQTNKTSFYDQLTPLPIKMYGGCKVYLEHEAKALKEHLKGTKQERRIQSRVKRAAKQAAERAAARRAREEAEAAAPTPPVNDIE
;
A
#
# COMPACT_ATOMS: atom_id res chain seq x y z
N MET A 1 -15.39 -30.39 -27.60
CA MET A 1 -14.28 -29.41 -27.66
C MET A 1 -13.97 -28.72 -26.34
N LEU A 2 -14.98 -28.36 -25.53
CA LEU A 2 -14.78 -27.68 -24.23
C LEU A 2 -13.92 -28.45 -23.22
N MET A 3 -14.11 -29.78 -23.07
CA MET A 3 -13.31 -30.60 -22.14
C MET A 3 -11.81 -30.62 -22.50
N LYS A 4 -11.46 -30.66 -23.79
CA LYS A 4 -10.06 -30.57 -24.24
C LYS A 4 -9.45 -29.20 -23.92
N LYS A 5 -10.24 -28.12 -24.04
CA LYS A 5 -9.80 -26.78 -23.61
C LYS A 5 -9.56 -26.74 -22.10
N ILE A 6 -10.49 -27.23 -21.29
CA ILE A 6 -10.37 -27.30 -19.82
C ILE A 6 -9.09 -28.04 -19.41
N GLN A 7 -8.87 -29.25 -19.95
CA GLN A 7 -7.67 -30.04 -19.68
C GLN A 7 -6.37 -29.30 -20.04
N ARG A 8 -6.37 -28.55 -21.15
CA ARG A 8 -5.22 -27.73 -21.55
C ARG A 8 -4.97 -26.58 -20.56
N VAL A 9 -6.03 -25.90 -20.10
CA VAL A 9 -5.89 -24.82 -19.11
C VAL A 9 -5.39 -25.36 -17.78
N GLU A 10 -5.96 -26.47 -17.30
CA GLU A 10 -5.52 -27.13 -16.06
C GLU A 10 -4.05 -27.56 -16.14
N LYS A 11 -3.62 -28.14 -17.26
CA LYS A 11 -2.23 -28.53 -17.47
C LYS A 11 -1.30 -27.30 -17.40
N LEU A 12 -1.63 -26.24 -18.14
CA LEU A 12 -0.84 -25.00 -18.14
C LEU A 12 -0.78 -24.36 -16.74
N TYR A 13 -1.89 -24.39 -16.01
CA TYR A 13 -1.94 -23.85 -14.65
C TYR A 13 -1.09 -24.65 -13.67
N LYS A 14 -1.10 -25.98 -13.75
CA LYS A 14 -0.23 -26.84 -12.95
C LYS A 14 1.24 -26.61 -13.27
N GLU A 15 1.60 -26.53 -14.55
CA GLU A 15 2.95 -26.19 -14.99
C GLU A 15 3.40 -24.82 -14.43
N PHE A 16 2.54 -23.82 -14.49
CA PHE A 16 2.81 -22.51 -13.89
C PHE A 16 3.00 -22.61 -12.37
N LEU A 17 2.17 -23.35 -11.65
CA LEU A 17 2.32 -23.48 -10.18
C LEU A 17 3.66 -24.11 -9.81
N SER A 18 4.07 -25.18 -10.49
CA SER A 18 5.38 -25.82 -10.28
C SER A 18 6.54 -24.89 -10.63
N PHE A 19 6.44 -24.16 -11.75
CA PHE A 19 7.42 -23.15 -12.14
C PHE A 19 7.53 -22.05 -11.07
N ARG A 20 6.40 -21.47 -10.66
CA ARG A 20 6.30 -20.41 -9.68
C ARG A 20 6.90 -20.82 -8.33
N GLU A 21 6.59 -22.02 -7.86
CA GLU A 21 7.13 -22.55 -6.61
C GLU A 21 8.66 -22.62 -6.66
N ARG A 22 9.22 -23.22 -7.72
CA ARG A 22 10.67 -23.31 -7.93
C ARG A 22 11.32 -21.92 -8.02
N PHE A 23 10.77 -21.03 -8.84
CA PHE A 23 11.26 -19.66 -9.01
C PHE A 23 11.29 -18.90 -7.68
N LEU A 24 10.19 -18.95 -6.92
CA LEU A 24 10.11 -18.23 -5.64
C LEU A 24 11.00 -18.87 -4.58
N LYS A 25 11.16 -20.20 -4.57
CA LYS A 25 12.10 -20.87 -3.68
C LYS A 25 13.54 -20.38 -3.92
N GLU A 26 13.98 -20.38 -5.17
CA GLU A 26 15.31 -19.87 -5.53
C GLU A 26 15.46 -18.37 -5.19
N ALA A 27 14.43 -17.56 -5.48
CA ALA A 27 14.43 -16.14 -5.11
C ALA A 27 14.53 -15.92 -3.59
N MET A 28 13.88 -16.76 -2.79
CA MET A 28 13.96 -16.68 -1.32
C MET A 28 15.33 -17.10 -0.79
N GLU A 29 15.97 -18.10 -1.39
CA GLU A 29 17.33 -18.54 -1.03
C GLU A 29 18.39 -17.45 -1.31
N LEU A 30 18.19 -16.66 -2.37
CA LEU A 30 19.08 -15.55 -2.75
C LEU A 30 18.68 -14.19 -2.14
N ALA A 31 17.58 -14.14 -1.37
CA ALA A 31 17.02 -12.87 -0.92
C ALA A 31 17.95 -12.14 0.04
N THR A 32 18.28 -10.90 -0.29
CA THR A 32 18.99 -9.97 0.60
C THR A 32 18.06 -9.43 1.69
N VAL A 33 16.79 -9.23 1.35
CA VAL A 33 15.75 -8.75 2.28
C VAL A 33 14.48 -9.55 2.09
N THR A 34 13.83 -9.90 3.18
CA THR A 34 12.51 -10.53 3.18
C THR A 34 11.59 -9.85 4.19
N GLN A 35 10.29 -10.06 4.04
CA GLN A 35 9.30 -9.71 5.05
C GLN A 35 8.84 -10.97 5.79
N THR A 36 8.62 -10.90 7.10
CA THR A 36 8.10 -12.03 7.88
C THR A 36 6.61 -11.88 8.15
N ALA A 37 5.83 -12.91 7.86
CA ALA A 37 4.39 -12.90 8.05
C ALA A 37 4.08 -13.00 9.55
N ILE A 38 3.32 -12.05 10.10
CA ILE A 38 3.04 -11.98 11.54
C ILE A 38 2.34 -13.24 12.07
N LEU A 39 1.45 -13.84 11.26
CA LEU A 39 0.62 -14.97 11.70
C LEU A 39 1.31 -16.33 11.54
N THR A 40 2.15 -16.51 10.51
CA THR A 40 2.77 -17.81 10.20
C THR A 40 4.26 -17.85 10.53
N GLY A 41 4.91 -16.70 10.71
CA GLY A 41 6.36 -16.60 10.84
C GLY A 41 7.13 -16.84 9.53
N GLU A 42 6.43 -17.11 8.42
CA GLU A 42 7.06 -17.42 7.15
C GLU A 42 7.62 -16.17 6.48
N ALA A 43 8.81 -16.30 5.90
CA ALA A 43 9.41 -15.26 5.09
C ALA A 43 8.73 -15.20 3.71
N TYR A 44 8.44 -13.99 3.23
CA TYR A 44 7.77 -13.71 1.97
C TYR A 44 8.27 -12.38 1.39
N ARG A 45 7.95 -12.10 0.11
CA ARG A 45 8.34 -10.88 -0.62
C ARG A 45 9.86 -10.68 -0.69
N PRO A 46 10.58 -11.55 -1.42
CA PRO A 46 12.02 -11.43 -1.52
C PRO A 46 12.41 -10.16 -2.29
N ILE A 47 13.38 -9.42 -1.76
CA ILE A 47 14.19 -8.49 -2.55
C ILE A 47 15.54 -9.17 -2.78
N VAL A 48 15.89 -9.35 -4.04
CA VAL A 48 17.05 -10.14 -4.46
C VAL A 48 18.03 -9.24 -5.21
N ILE A 49 19.30 -9.29 -4.83
CA ILE A 49 20.41 -8.88 -5.69
C ILE A 49 20.76 -10.11 -6.53
N VAL A 50 20.44 -10.09 -7.82
CA VAL A 50 20.65 -11.22 -8.72
C VAL A 50 22.15 -11.34 -9.01
N PRO A 51 22.79 -12.48 -8.68
CA PRO A 51 24.19 -12.68 -9.00
C PRO A 51 24.43 -12.56 -10.52
N PRO A 52 25.55 -11.96 -10.97
CA PRO A 52 25.83 -11.76 -12.40
C PRO A 52 25.70 -13.04 -13.23
N GLU A 53 26.13 -14.18 -12.69
CA GLU A 53 26.07 -15.49 -13.34
C GLU A 53 24.65 -16.03 -13.51
N LYS A 54 23.69 -15.56 -12.70
CA LYS A 54 22.27 -15.94 -12.78
C LYS A 54 21.40 -14.91 -13.48
N PHE A 55 21.96 -13.77 -13.91
CA PHE A 55 21.20 -12.67 -14.51
C PHE A 55 20.31 -13.13 -15.67
N LEU A 56 20.90 -13.80 -16.67
CA LEU A 56 20.18 -14.28 -17.86
C LEU A 56 19.12 -15.33 -17.52
N GLN A 57 19.37 -16.16 -16.50
CA GLN A 57 18.39 -17.14 -16.02
C GLN A 57 17.16 -16.44 -15.45
N PHE A 58 17.34 -15.48 -14.53
CA PHE A 58 16.23 -14.73 -13.94
C PHE A 58 15.48 -13.89 -14.96
N GLU A 59 16.18 -13.26 -15.91
CA GLU A 59 15.54 -12.54 -17.01
C GLU A 59 14.62 -13.47 -17.81
N SER A 60 15.13 -14.63 -18.24
CA SER A 60 14.35 -15.62 -18.98
C SER A 60 13.18 -16.18 -18.18
N ASP A 61 13.37 -16.47 -16.90
CA ASP A 61 12.31 -16.97 -16.02
C ASP A 61 11.21 -15.92 -15.81
N ILE A 62 11.56 -14.64 -15.67
CA ILE A 62 10.58 -13.55 -15.54
C ILE A 62 9.78 -13.37 -16.83
N GLU A 63 10.42 -13.49 -18.00
CA GLU A 63 9.71 -13.52 -19.28
C GLU A 63 8.78 -14.74 -19.39
N LEU A 64 9.24 -15.92 -18.95
CA LEU A 64 8.43 -17.13 -18.93
C LEU A 64 7.21 -16.98 -18.00
N TRP A 65 7.39 -16.32 -16.85
CA TRP A 65 6.28 -15.96 -15.96
C TRP A 65 5.24 -15.10 -16.68
N ALA A 66 5.69 -14.05 -17.39
CA ALA A 66 4.80 -13.19 -18.17
C ALA A 66 4.05 -13.96 -19.26
N LYS A 67 4.73 -14.90 -19.96
CA LYS A 67 4.12 -15.81 -20.95
C LYS A 67 3.04 -16.69 -20.32
N TYR A 68 3.31 -17.30 -19.15
CA TYR A 68 2.31 -18.09 -18.42
C TYR A 68 1.09 -17.26 -18.05
N ALA A 69 1.30 -16.06 -17.49
CA ALA A 69 0.23 -15.18 -17.07
C ALA A 69 -0.66 -14.78 -18.25
N PHE A 70 -0.07 -14.37 -19.37
CA PHE A 70 -0.79 -14.00 -20.59
C PHE A 70 -1.63 -15.17 -21.13
N ASN A 71 -1.02 -16.35 -21.25
CA ASN A 71 -1.71 -17.54 -21.77
C ASN A 71 -2.86 -17.97 -20.84
N LEU A 72 -2.67 -17.92 -19.52
CA LEU A 72 -3.71 -18.27 -18.54
C LEU A 72 -4.85 -17.25 -18.53
N GLU A 73 -4.58 -15.96 -18.69
CA GLU A 73 -5.64 -14.94 -18.80
C GLU A 73 -6.46 -15.08 -20.08
N GLN A 74 -5.83 -15.32 -21.22
CA GLN A 74 -6.53 -15.59 -22.48
C GLN A 74 -7.44 -16.82 -22.35
N LEU A 75 -6.90 -17.92 -21.82
CA LEU A 75 -7.64 -19.17 -21.67
C LEU A 75 -8.75 -19.11 -20.62
N ALA A 76 -8.59 -18.32 -19.55
CA ALA A 76 -9.64 -18.08 -18.56
C ALA A 76 -10.82 -17.27 -19.14
N THR A 77 -10.58 -16.44 -20.15
CA THR A 77 -11.64 -15.73 -20.88
C THR A 77 -12.48 -16.71 -21.71
N ASP A 78 -11.82 -17.67 -22.36
CA ASP A 78 -12.44 -18.73 -23.15
C ASP A 78 -13.21 -19.75 -22.28
N VAL A 79 -12.73 -20.00 -21.07
CA VAL A 79 -13.30 -20.98 -20.13
C VAL A 79 -13.76 -20.23 -18.88
N LYS A 80 -14.97 -19.65 -18.93
CA LYS A 80 -15.58 -18.89 -17.81
C LYS A 80 -15.56 -19.60 -16.45
N GLN A 81 -15.41 -20.93 -16.42
CA GLN A 81 -15.31 -21.73 -15.20
C GLN A 81 -13.89 -21.77 -14.59
N PHE A 82 -12.85 -21.43 -15.35
CA PHE A 82 -11.46 -21.45 -14.89
C PHE A 82 -11.06 -20.10 -14.28
N GLY A 83 -11.48 -19.89 -13.03
CA GLY A 83 -11.20 -18.65 -12.28
C GLY A 83 -9.82 -18.64 -11.62
N ALA A 84 -8.73 -18.67 -12.39
CA ALA A 84 -7.40 -18.50 -11.81
C ALA A 84 -7.28 -17.12 -11.15
N ALA A 85 -6.88 -17.09 -9.87
CA ALA A 85 -6.83 -15.84 -9.13
C ALA A 85 -5.69 -14.96 -9.66
N LYS A 86 -6.00 -13.81 -10.26
CA LYS A 86 -5.01 -12.88 -10.85
C LYS A 86 -3.84 -12.52 -9.92
N ARG A 87 -4.10 -12.50 -8.60
CA ARG A 87 -3.09 -12.28 -7.56
C ARG A 87 -1.92 -13.28 -7.57
N LEU A 88 -2.07 -14.43 -8.20
CA LEU A 88 -1.00 -15.43 -8.33
C LEU A 88 0.05 -15.01 -9.36
N PHE A 89 -0.38 -14.29 -10.40
CA PHE A 89 0.47 -13.86 -11.50
C PHE A 89 0.91 -12.41 -11.32
N TYR A 90 0.03 -11.55 -10.80
CA TYR A 90 0.22 -10.10 -10.75
C TYR A 90 0.47 -9.56 -9.34
N PRO A 91 1.31 -8.51 -9.22
CA PRO A 91 2.17 -7.97 -10.28
C PRO A 91 3.27 -8.98 -10.64
N PHE A 92 3.78 -8.90 -11.87
CA PHE A 92 4.90 -9.74 -12.28
C PHE A 92 6.13 -9.44 -11.42
N PRO A 93 6.97 -10.46 -11.17
CA PRO A 93 8.38 -10.22 -10.84
C PRO A 93 8.97 -9.17 -11.77
N LYS A 94 9.79 -8.26 -11.24
CA LYS A 94 10.51 -7.27 -12.05
C LYS A 94 12.00 -7.42 -11.83
N LEU A 95 12.74 -7.53 -12.92
CA LEU A 95 14.19 -7.33 -12.96
C LEU A 95 14.45 -5.85 -13.21
N ILE A 96 15.15 -5.22 -12.28
CA ILE A 96 15.45 -3.80 -12.27
C ILE A 96 16.94 -3.65 -12.59
N THR A 97 17.22 -3.02 -13.73
CA THR A 97 18.56 -2.68 -14.21
C THR A 97 18.79 -1.17 -14.12
N ASN A 98 20.04 -0.77 -14.27
CA ASN A 98 20.59 0.56 -14.04
C ASN A 98 20.14 1.20 -12.72
N ALA A 99 20.06 0.40 -11.64
CA ALA A 99 19.62 0.88 -10.34
C ALA A 99 20.79 1.32 -9.46
N SER A 100 20.62 2.43 -8.75
CA SER A 100 21.55 2.91 -7.74
C SER A 100 20.81 3.35 -6.47
N ASN A 101 21.54 3.51 -5.37
CA ASN A 101 21.01 4.00 -4.09
C ASN A 101 19.77 3.22 -3.60
N VAL A 102 19.82 1.89 -3.74
CA VAL A 102 18.72 1.00 -3.39
C VAL A 102 18.55 0.93 -1.88
N THR A 103 17.37 1.32 -1.40
CA THR A 103 16.99 1.13 0.00
C THR A 103 15.65 0.43 0.12
N TYR A 104 15.41 -0.23 1.26
CA TYR A 104 14.12 -0.80 1.60
C TYR A 104 13.56 -0.19 2.88
N TYR A 105 12.24 -0.25 3.03
CA TYR A 105 11.56 0.09 4.28
C TYR A 105 10.21 -0.62 4.36
N THR A 106 9.68 -0.71 5.57
CA THR A 106 8.33 -1.24 5.83
C THR A 106 7.42 -0.11 6.29
N ASN A 107 6.22 -0.07 5.72
CA ASN A 107 5.17 0.87 6.12
C ASN A 107 3.92 0.10 6.54
N GLU A 108 3.22 0.62 7.54
CA GLU A 108 1.88 0.10 7.86
C GLU A 108 0.97 0.30 6.64
N ALA A 109 0.38 -0.80 6.19
CA ALA A 109 -0.50 -0.83 5.05
C ALA A 109 -1.96 -0.91 5.49
N SER A 110 -2.84 -0.40 4.65
CA SER A 110 -4.27 -0.58 4.82
C SER A 110 -4.93 -0.95 3.50
N ALA A 111 -5.85 -1.90 3.55
CA ALA A 111 -6.69 -2.27 2.41
C ALA A 111 -8.12 -1.86 2.72
N GLN A 112 -8.81 -1.36 1.70
CA GLN A 112 -10.19 -0.93 1.80
C GLN A 112 -11.03 -1.63 0.73
N GLN A 113 -12.20 -2.11 1.11
CA GLN A 113 -13.25 -2.57 0.21
C GLN A 113 -14.56 -1.89 0.56
N THR A 114 -15.32 -1.48 -0.45
CA THR A 114 -16.66 -0.95 -0.27
C THR A 114 -17.71 -2.01 -0.59
N ARG A 115 -18.80 -2.02 0.18
CA ARG A 115 -19.92 -2.95 0.00
C ARG A 115 -21.21 -2.27 0.41
N THR A 116 -22.32 -2.58 -0.24
CA THR A 116 -23.64 -2.15 0.25
C THR A 116 -24.13 -3.08 1.36
N VAL A 117 -25.00 -2.57 2.24
CA VAL A 117 -25.68 -3.38 3.27
C VAL A 117 -26.41 -4.56 2.63
N LYS A 118 -27.10 -4.34 1.50
CA LYS A 118 -27.76 -5.41 0.73
C LYS A 118 -26.79 -6.52 0.31
N ALA A 119 -25.59 -6.16 -0.16
CA ALA A 119 -24.57 -7.15 -0.51
C ALA A 119 -24.01 -7.86 0.73
N ALA A 120 -23.81 -7.14 1.83
CA ALA A 120 -23.34 -7.68 3.10
C ALA A 120 -24.31 -8.72 3.68
N LEU A 121 -25.62 -8.43 3.69
CA LEU A 121 -26.66 -9.37 4.15
C LEU A 121 -26.72 -10.66 3.30
N ARG A 122 -26.50 -10.55 1.98
CA ARG A 122 -26.38 -11.73 1.10
C ARG A 122 -25.16 -12.58 1.48
N GLN A 123 -24.01 -11.95 1.72
CA GLN A 123 -22.80 -12.66 2.16
C GLN A 123 -22.98 -13.31 3.52
N LEU A 124 -23.65 -12.63 4.46
CA LEU A 124 -23.95 -13.17 5.78
C LEU A 124 -24.79 -14.45 5.68
N THR A 125 -25.77 -14.47 4.78
CA THR A 125 -26.59 -15.67 4.53
C THR A 125 -25.74 -16.85 4.03
N VAL A 126 -24.75 -16.58 3.17
CA VAL A 126 -23.78 -17.59 2.71
C VAL A 126 -22.87 -18.04 3.86
N ALA A 127 -22.40 -17.10 4.69
CA ALA A 127 -21.55 -17.39 5.84
C ALA A 127 -22.26 -18.27 6.88
N VAL A 128 -23.54 -18.00 7.18
CA VAL A 128 -24.36 -18.83 8.07
C VAL A 128 -24.52 -20.25 7.52
N ARG A 129 -24.79 -20.39 6.22
CA ARG A 129 -24.89 -21.72 5.58
C ARG A 129 -23.55 -22.46 5.68
N SER A 130 -22.46 -21.79 5.33
CA SER A 130 -21.10 -22.35 5.40
C SER A 130 -20.74 -22.78 6.82
N ALA A 131 -21.06 -21.96 7.83
CA ALA A 131 -20.80 -22.26 9.23
C ALA A 131 -21.47 -23.56 9.65
N ARG A 132 -22.76 -23.74 9.32
CA ARG A 132 -23.51 -24.97 9.63
C ARG A 132 -22.96 -26.23 8.95
N THR A 133 -22.28 -26.08 7.80
CA THR A 133 -21.74 -27.22 7.05
C THR A 133 -20.32 -27.58 7.46
N HIS A 134 -19.50 -26.60 7.85
CA HIS A 134 -18.05 -26.79 7.98
C HIS A 134 -17.48 -26.51 9.37
N GLN A 135 -18.23 -25.89 10.28
CA GLN A 135 -17.73 -25.62 11.63
C GLN A 135 -17.94 -26.84 12.54
N PRO A 136 -16.97 -27.16 13.42
CA PRO A 136 -17.15 -28.15 14.47
C PRO A 136 -18.35 -27.79 15.37
N PRO A 137 -19.12 -28.76 15.87
CA PRO A 137 -20.28 -28.50 16.73
C PRO A 137 -19.95 -27.61 17.94
N GLU A 138 -18.77 -27.77 18.52
CA GLU A 138 -18.28 -27.03 19.69
C GLU A 138 -18.11 -25.53 19.45
N GLN A 139 -17.85 -25.10 18.20
CA GLN A 139 -17.64 -23.70 17.84
C GLN A 139 -18.85 -23.10 17.11
N LEU A 140 -19.75 -23.95 16.62
CA LEU A 140 -20.85 -23.54 15.75
C LEU A 140 -21.78 -22.53 16.42
N GLU A 141 -22.16 -22.76 17.68
CA GLU A 141 -23.10 -21.88 18.39
C GLU A 141 -22.53 -20.46 18.56
N GLN A 142 -21.27 -20.35 18.99
CA GLN A 142 -20.59 -19.06 19.15
C GLN A 142 -20.44 -18.32 17.81
N VAL A 143 -20.12 -19.03 16.73
CA VAL A 143 -20.02 -18.46 15.38
C VAL A 143 -21.39 -17.96 14.91
N LEU A 144 -22.44 -18.74 15.11
CA LEU A 144 -23.80 -18.36 14.69
C LEU A 144 -24.34 -17.17 15.50
N ASP A 145 -24.07 -17.10 16.80
CA ASP A 145 -24.42 -15.93 17.63
C ASP A 145 -23.76 -14.65 17.09
N GLY A 146 -22.46 -14.71 16.77
CA GLY A 146 -21.74 -13.58 16.15
C GLY A 146 -22.36 -13.15 14.81
N LEU A 147 -22.68 -14.11 13.94
CA LEU A 147 -23.32 -13.82 12.66
C LEU A 147 -24.75 -13.28 12.80
N ASN A 148 -25.49 -13.69 13.83
CA ASN A 148 -26.83 -13.17 14.09
C ASN A 148 -26.78 -11.72 14.59
N LYS A 149 -25.83 -11.40 15.49
CA LYS A 149 -25.58 -10.01 15.93
C LYS A 149 -25.19 -9.10 14.75
N ASP A 150 -24.31 -9.58 13.87
CA ASP A 150 -23.96 -8.86 12.64
C ASP A 150 -25.20 -8.62 11.75
N ARG A 151 -26.10 -9.60 11.66
CA ARG A 151 -27.35 -9.49 10.88
C ARG A 151 -28.28 -8.44 11.47
N GLU A 152 -28.42 -8.37 12.79
CA GLU A 152 -29.25 -7.35 13.45
C GLU A 152 -28.75 -5.95 13.13
N ILE A 153 -27.45 -5.70 13.29
CA ILE A 153 -26.81 -4.41 12.99
C ILE A 153 -27.00 -4.04 11.51
N LEU A 154 -26.77 -4.98 10.60
CA LEU A 154 -26.91 -4.71 9.17
C LEU A 154 -28.37 -4.48 8.77
N SER A 155 -29.32 -5.17 9.40
CA SER A 155 -30.75 -5.04 9.08
C SER A 155 -31.36 -3.74 9.60
N SER A 156 -30.75 -3.10 10.60
CA SER A 156 -31.18 -1.77 11.07
C SER A 156 -30.74 -0.63 10.16
N LEU A 157 -29.87 -0.90 9.18
CA LEU A 157 -29.38 0.10 8.24
C LEU A 157 -30.13 0.04 6.89
N PRO A 158 -30.32 1.17 6.18
CA PRO A 158 -30.91 1.15 4.85
C PRO A 158 -30.12 0.26 3.88
N PRO A 159 -30.77 -0.55 3.02
CA PRO A 159 -30.09 -1.54 2.16
C PRO A 159 -29.02 -0.97 1.22
N GLU A 160 -29.20 0.27 0.77
CA GLU A 160 -28.29 0.96 -0.16
C GLU A 160 -27.15 1.69 0.57
N THR A 161 -27.11 1.64 1.91
CA THR A 161 -26.02 2.22 2.69
C THR A 161 -24.71 1.54 2.31
N VAL A 162 -23.69 2.35 2.02
CA VAL A 162 -22.35 1.87 1.68
C VAL A 162 -21.53 1.74 2.96
N LEU A 163 -20.95 0.56 3.13
CA LEU A 163 -20.02 0.18 4.17
C LEU A 163 -18.60 0.21 3.63
N ILE A 164 -17.67 0.67 4.45
CA ILE A 164 -16.23 0.62 4.22
C ILE A 164 -15.64 -0.46 5.12
N CYS A 165 -15.14 -1.54 4.54
CA CYS A 165 -14.38 -2.58 5.24
C CYS A 165 -12.90 -2.26 5.11
N ARG A 166 -12.24 -1.89 6.21
CA ARG A 166 -10.82 -1.53 6.24
C ARG A 166 -10.03 -2.56 7.03
N ARG A 167 -9.05 -3.18 6.38
CA ARG A 167 -8.05 -4.06 7.03
C ARG A 167 -6.78 -3.27 7.32
N THR A 168 -6.28 -3.37 8.55
CA THR A 168 -5.06 -2.72 9.05
C THR A 168 -4.20 -3.70 9.84
N GLY A 169 -3.09 -3.26 10.43
CA GLY A 169 -2.25 -4.12 11.28
C GLY A 169 -1.35 -5.08 10.50
N TYR A 170 -1.09 -4.77 9.23
CA TYR A 170 -0.08 -5.48 8.43
C TYR A 170 0.83 -4.45 7.77
N ASN A 171 2.08 -4.85 7.54
CA ASN A 171 3.07 -4.00 6.89
C ASN A 171 3.19 -4.38 5.42
N ASP A 172 3.51 -3.39 4.58
CA ASP A 172 4.01 -3.61 3.23
C ASP A 172 5.50 -3.27 3.16
N LEU A 173 6.22 -4.10 2.40
CA LEU A 173 7.63 -3.88 2.07
C LEU A 173 7.71 -3.02 0.81
N TYR A 174 8.55 -2.01 0.87
CA TYR A 174 8.84 -1.11 -0.25
C TYR A 174 10.34 -1.09 -0.50
N CYS A 175 10.70 -0.95 -1.78
CA CYS A 175 12.03 -0.58 -2.21
C CYS A 175 11.99 0.79 -2.88
N SER A 176 13.07 1.53 -2.74
CA SER A 176 13.25 2.83 -3.37
C SER A 176 14.66 2.95 -3.91
N TYR A 177 14.78 3.37 -5.16
CA TYR A 177 16.02 3.35 -5.93
C TYR A 177 16.02 4.48 -6.95
N GLU A 178 17.19 4.75 -7.53
CA GLU A 178 17.39 5.76 -8.57
C GLU A 178 17.80 5.06 -9.86
N THR A 179 17.30 5.56 -10.99
CA THR A 179 17.64 5.08 -12.33
C THR A 179 17.94 6.28 -13.23
N PRO A 180 18.84 6.18 -14.21
CA PRO A 180 19.16 7.27 -15.14
C PRO A 180 17.92 7.86 -15.85
N ASP A 181 16.93 7.01 -16.15
CA ASP A 181 15.73 7.40 -16.88
C ASP A 181 14.67 8.11 -16.02
N ALA A 182 14.85 8.15 -14.69
CA ALA A 182 13.90 8.76 -13.78
C ALA A 182 14.45 10.09 -13.25
N SER A 183 13.63 11.15 -13.31
CA SER A 183 13.97 12.48 -12.76
C SER A 183 14.04 12.53 -11.22
N GLY A 184 13.97 11.38 -10.56
CA GLY A 184 14.04 11.26 -9.11
C GLY A 184 13.89 9.81 -8.66
N ARG A 185 13.71 9.65 -7.35
CA ARG A 185 13.62 8.34 -6.70
C ARG A 185 12.36 7.57 -7.11
N VAL A 186 12.54 6.38 -7.66
CA VAL A 186 11.46 5.43 -7.94
C VAL A 186 11.13 4.69 -6.64
N VAL A 187 9.85 4.59 -6.31
CA VAL A 187 9.36 3.86 -5.13
C VAL A 187 8.44 2.74 -5.61
N THR A 188 8.78 1.50 -5.27
CA THR A 188 8.03 0.32 -5.68
C THR A 188 7.64 -0.51 -4.46
N ARG A 189 6.36 -0.89 -4.38
CA ARG A 189 5.88 -1.88 -3.41
C ARG A 189 6.38 -3.26 -3.83
N VAL A 190 7.05 -3.97 -2.94
CA VAL A 190 7.52 -5.34 -3.18
C VAL A 190 6.34 -6.30 -3.04
N SER A 191 6.04 -7.00 -4.13
CA SER A 191 4.95 -7.97 -4.17
C SER A 191 5.38 -9.33 -3.62
N SER A 192 4.42 -10.24 -3.41
CA SER A 192 4.73 -11.63 -3.04
C SER A 192 5.57 -12.35 -4.09
N ASN A 193 5.64 -11.82 -5.31
CA ASN A 193 6.41 -12.38 -6.41
C ASN A 193 7.84 -11.81 -6.48
N GLY A 194 8.20 -10.91 -5.55
CA GLY A 194 9.55 -10.39 -5.37
C GLY A 194 9.89 -9.14 -6.18
N ALA A 195 11.08 -8.60 -5.91
CA ALA A 195 11.75 -7.54 -6.66
C ALA A 195 13.23 -7.92 -6.84
N PHE A 196 13.73 -7.82 -8.07
CA PHE A 196 15.05 -8.33 -8.45
C PHE A 196 15.90 -7.17 -8.97
N PHE A 197 17.11 -7.03 -8.47
CA PHE A 197 18.06 -6.00 -8.88
C PHE A 197 19.28 -6.64 -9.53
N ASP A 198 19.81 -6.02 -10.58
CA ASP A 198 21.03 -6.50 -11.23
C ASP A 198 22.26 -6.38 -10.30
N GLY A 199 22.83 -7.51 -9.91
CA GLY A 199 24.02 -7.56 -9.04
C GLY A 199 25.31 -7.08 -9.69
N ARG A 200 25.33 -6.81 -11.00
CA ARG A 200 26.45 -6.14 -11.66
C ARG A 200 26.54 -4.66 -11.29
N GLU A 201 25.44 -4.07 -10.82
CA GLU A 201 25.30 -2.65 -10.54
C GLU A 201 24.98 -2.38 -9.06
N VAL A 202 24.13 -3.23 -8.47
CA VAL A 202 23.69 -3.12 -7.09
C VAL A 202 24.45 -4.13 -6.25
N THR A 203 25.34 -3.64 -5.38
CA THR A 203 26.12 -4.50 -4.47
C THR A 203 25.48 -4.61 -3.09
N GLU A 204 24.66 -3.65 -2.69
CA GLU A 204 24.04 -3.59 -1.38
C GLU A 204 22.64 -2.99 -1.42
N ILE A 205 21.79 -3.40 -0.46
CA ILE A 205 20.45 -2.85 -0.24
C ILE A 205 20.38 -2.36 1.20
N LYS A 206 20.23 -1.05 1.40
CA LYS A 206 20.25 -0.43 2.74
C LYS A 206 18.85 -0.29 3.32
N LEU A 207 18.72 -0.41 4.65
CA LEU A 207 17.49 0.01 5.32
C LEU A 207 17.37 1.54 5.23
N ALA A 208 16.26 2.06 4.72
CA ALA A 208 16.05 3.50 4.69
C ALA A 208 15.92 4.03 6.12
N GLU A 209 16.54 5.18 6.39
CA GLU A 209 16.33 5.89 7.65
C GLU A 209 14.84 6.18 7.80
N LYS A 210 14.23 5.64 8.87
CA LYS A 210 12.81 5.85 9.14
C LYS A 210 12.58 7.35 9.37
N ALA A 211 12.03 8.03 8.38
CA ALA A 211 11.25 9.23 8.66
C ALA A 211 10.04 8.74 9.48
N GLN A 212 10.09 8.90 10.80
CA GLN A 212 8.96 8.66 11.71
C GLN A 212 7.81 9.58 11.28
N THR A 213 7.04 9.10 10.32
CA THR A 213 5.78 9.73 9.95
C THR A 213 4.74 9.08 10.83
N ASN A 214 4.54 9.63 12.02
CA ASN A 214 3.38 9.39 12.88
C ASN A 214 2.13 9.95 12.18
N LYS A 215 1.79 9.41 11.01
CA LYS A 215 0.56 9.75 10.30
C LYS A 215 -0.56 8.96 10.96
N THR A 216 -1.21 9.58 11.94
CA THR A 216 -2.50 9.13 12.44
C THR A 216 -3.50 9.09 11.29
N SER A 217 -4.19 7.96 11.16
CA SER A 217 -5.24 7.79 10.17
C SER A 217 -6.48 8.52 10.67
N PHE A 218 -7.22 9.22 9.81
CA PHE A 218 -8.46 9.87 10.25
C PHE A 218 -9.52 8.85 10.68
N TYR A 219 -9.45 7.61 10.19
CA TYR A 219 -10.30 6.50 10.66
C TYR A 219 -10.08 6.16 12.14
N ASP A 220 -8.98 6.62 12.75
CA ASP A 220 -8.73 6.44 14.18
C ASP A 220 -9.63 7.35 15.03
N GLN A 221 -10.28 8.35 14.40
CA GLN A 221 -11.30 9.22 15.01
C GLN A 221 -12.73 8.70 14.76
N LEU A 222 -12.90 7.57 14.08
CA LEU A 222 -14.20 6.95 13.81
C LEU A 222 -14.37 5.69 14.65
N THR A 223 -15.55 5.50 15.21
CA THR A 223 -15.94 4.25 15.88
C THR A 223 -16.39 3.25 14.82
N PRO A 224 -15.73 2.09 14.68
CA PRO A 224 -16.19 1.08 13.74
C PRO A 224 -17.47 0.40 14.22
N LEU A 225 -18.32 0.00 13.26
CA LEU A 225 -19.43 -0.91 13.52
C LEU A 225 -18.89 -2.24 14.05
N PRO A 226 -19.51 -2.84 15.08
CA PRO A 226 -19.04 -4.08 15.69
C PRO A 226 -19.42 -5.32 14.86
N ILE A 227 -19.09 -5.30 13.56
CA ILE A 227 -19.37 -6.37 12.60
C ILE A 227 -18.18 -7.32 12.53
N LYS A 228 -18.38 -8.60 12.88
CA LYS A 228 -17.31 -9.59 13.00
C LYS A 228 -17.10 -10.47 11.76
N MET A 229 -18.10 -10.60 10.88
CA MET A 229 -18.04 -11.49 9.72
C MET A 229 -16.89 -11.17 8.75
N TYR A 230 -16.41 -9.92 8.77
CA TYR A 230 -15.22 -9.48 8.03
C TYR A 230 -13.98 -9.56 8.92
N GLY A 231 -13.62 -10.75 9.40
CA GLY A 231 -12.51 -10.97 10.32
C GLY A 231 -11.26 -10.13 10.02
N GLY A 232 -10.72 -9.48 11.05
CA GLY A 232 -9.56 -8.59 10.94
C GLY A 232 -9.81 -7.25 10.22
N CYS A 233 -11.06 -6.91 9.89
CA CYS A 233 -11.44 -5.62 9.32
C CYS A 233 -12.22 -4.78 10.33
N LYS A 234 -11.98 -3.47 10.32
CA LYS A 234 -12.85 -2.46 10.93
C LYS A 234 -13.86 -2.02 9.89
N VAL A 235 -15.15 -1.99 10.25
CA VAL A 235 -16.24 -1.61 9.32
C VAL A 235 -16.75 -0.22 9.68
N TYR A 236 -16.90 0.65 8.69
CA TYR A 236 -17.36 2.03 8.88
C TYR A 236 -18.51 2.35 7.93
N LEU A 237 -19.31 3.35 8.28
CA LEU A 237 -20.28 3.94 7.36
C LEU A 237 -19.56 4.90 6.41
N GLU A 238 -19.83 4.78 5.10
CA GLU A 238 -19.12 5.59 4.11
C GLU A 238 -19.40 7.08 4.26
N HIS A 239 -20.65 7.45 4.58
CA HIS A 239 -21.05 8.85 4.71
C HIS A 239 -20.38 9.52 5.92
N GLU A 240 -20.25 8.84 7.06
CA GLU A 240 -19.52 9.35 8.23
C GLU A 240 -18.04 9.56 7.91
N ALA A 241 -17.42 8.58 7.23
CA ALA A 241 -16.03 8.69 6.81
C ALA A 241 -15.80 9.85 5.82
N LYS A 242 -16.73 10.07 4.90
CA LYS A 242 -16.70 11.20 3.96
C LYS A 242 -16.85 12.54 4.69
N ALA A 243 -17.85 12.67 5.57
CA ALA A 243 -18.10 13.89 6.33
C ALA A 243 -16.87 14.28 7.19
N LEU A 244 -16.28 13.33 7.90
CA LEU A 244 -15.08 13.58 8.70
C LEU A 244 -13.88 13.99 7.81
N LYS A 245 -13.69 13.33 6.67
CA LYS A 245 -12.61 13.65 5.74
C LYS A 245 -12.76 15.07 5.19
N GLU A 246 -13.97 15.50 4.88
CA GLU A 246 -14.26 16.86 4.41
C GLU A 246 -14.02 17.90 5.50
N HIS A 247 -14.52 17.66 6.72
CA HIS A 247 -14.26 18.51 7.88
C HIS A 247 -12.75 18.71 8.11
N LEU A 248 -11.97 17.62 8.15
CA LEU A 248 -10.52 17.67 8.33
C LEU A 248 -9.80 18.39 7.18
N LYS A 249 -10.31 18.30 5.94
CA LYS A 249 -9.77 19.05 4.80
C LYS A 249 -9.97 20.55 4.99
N GLY A 250 -11.16 20.97 5.44
CA GLY A 250 -11.47 22.35 5.78
C GLY A 250 -10.53 22.91 6.85
N THR A 251 -10.41 22.21 7.98
CA THR A 251 -9.52 22.64 9.08
C THR A 251 -8.05 22.76 8.64
N LYS A 252 -7.57 21.83 7.78
CA LYS A 252 -6.21 21.90 7.24
C LYS A 252 -6.00 23.12 6.33
N GLN A 253 -7.01 23.46 5.52
CA GLN A 253 -6.96 24.62 4.65
C GLN A 253 -6.95 25.93 5.46
N GLU A 254 -7.78 26.04 6.48
CA GLU A 254 -7.79 27.19 7.40
C GLU A 254 -6.45 27.36 8.12
N ARG A 255 -5.89 26.28 8.68
CA ARG A 255 -4.56 26.30 9.30
C ARG A 255 -3.46 26.72 8.33
N ARG A 256 -3.54 26.32 7.06
CA ARG A 256 -2.61 26.77 6.01
C ARG A 256 -2.74 28.26 5.72
N ILE A 257 -3.96 28.79 5.67
CA ILE A 257 -4.20 30.22 5.46
C ILE A 257 -3.68 31.01 6.68
N GLN A 258 -4.06 30.62 7.90
CA GLN A 258 -3.60 31.29 9.12
C GLN A 258 -2.08 31.27 9.26
N SER A 259 -1.42 30.15 8.94
CA SER A 259 0.04 30.08 8.98
C SER A 259 0.71 30.95 7.91
N ARG A 260 0.13 31.09 6.71
CA ARG A 260 0.63 32.04 5.69
C ARG A 260 0.48 33.48 6.16
N VAL A 261 -0.68 33.86 6.70
CA VAL A 261 -0.93 35.20 7.24
C VAL A 261 0.04 35.52 8.38
N LYS A 262 0.22 34.61 9.34
CA LYS A 262 1.19 34.79 10.44
C LYS A 262 2.62 34.95 9.93
N ARG A 263 3.05 34.16 8.94
CA ARG A 263 4.37 34.30 8.32
C ARG A 263 4.56 35.64 7.62
N ALA A 264 3.55 36.08 6.85
CA ALA A 264 3.58 37.38 6.18
C ALA A 264 3.65 38.54 7.17
N ALA A 265 2.84 38.50 8.23
CA ALA A 265 2.86 39.52 9.29
C ALA A 265 4.22 39.58 10.00
N LYS A 266 4.82 38.42 10.31
CA LYS A 266 6.16 38.35 10.92
C LYS A 266 7.23 38.98 10.00
N GLN A 267 7.23 38.61 8.72
CA GLN A 267 8.18 39.18 7.75
C GLN A 267 7.99 40.70 7.55
N ALA A 268 6.75 41.19 7.57
CA ALA A 268 6.48 42.62 7.49
C ALA A 268 6.99 43.37 8.73
N ALA A 269 6.80 42.82 9.92
CA ALA A 269 7.32 43.40 11.16
C ALA A 269 8.85 43.41 11.20
N GLU A 270 9.51 42.33 10.76
CA GLU A 270 10.98 42.25 10.66
C GLU A 270 11.53 43.30 9.67
N ARG A 271 10.89 43.48 8.51
CA ARG A 271 11.26 44.52 7.53
C ARG A 271 11.08 45.93 8.09
N ALA A 272 9.98 46.18 8.81
CA ALA A 272 9.73 47.48 9.43
C ALA A 272 10.75 47.80 10.52
N ALA A 273 11.11 46.82 11.35
CA ALA A 273 12.15 46.97 12.38
C ALA A 273 13.53 47.22 11.75
N ALA A 274 13.90 46.47 10.70
CA ALA A 274 15.15 46.68 9.98
C ALA A 274 15.23 48.07 9.33
N ARG A 275 14.10 48.57 8.79
CA ARG A 275 14.01 49.92 8.24
C ARG A 275 14.21 50.99 9.32
N ARG A 276 13.54 50.87 10.47
CA ARG A 276 13.72 51.80 11.60
C ARG A 276 15.15 51.83 12.11
N ALA A 277 15.76 50.65 12.28
CA ALA A 277 17.17 50.56 12.71
C ALA A 277 18.13 51.23 11.71
N ARG A 278 17.83 51.15 10.40
CA ARG A 278 18.61 51.84 9.37
C ARG A 278 18.42 53.36 9.41
N GLU A 279 17.19 53.82 9.57
CA GLU A 279 16.87 55.25 9.70
C GLU A 279 17.50 55.86 10.97
N GLU A 280 17.51 55.13 12.09
CA GLU A 280 18.19 55.54 13.33
C GLU A 280 19.72 55.57 13.18
N ALA A 281 20.31 54.59 12.49
CA ALA A 281 21.75 54.57 12.21
C ALA A 281 22.18 55.72 11.28
N GLU A 282 21.34 56.10 10.32
CA GLU A 282 21.58 57.22 9.40
C GLU A 282 21.42 58.57 10.11
N ALA A 283 20.46 58.70 11.03
CA ALA A 283 20.28 59.89 11.86
C ALA A 283 21.40 60.07 12.92
N ALA A 284 22.04 58.98 13.35
CA ALA A 284 23.18 59.01 14.28
C ALA A 284 24.53 59.25 13.60
N ALA A 285 24.58 59.33 12.26
CA ALA A 285 25.80 59.61 11.53
C ALA A 285 26.19 61.10 11.71
N PRO A 286 27.41 61.41 12.19
CA PRO A 286 27.83 62.79 12.42
C PRO A 286 27.89 63.57 11.10
N THR A 287 27.35 64.78 11.12
CA THR A 287 27.40 65.72 9.98
C THR A 287 28.87 65.99 9.64
N PRO A 288 29.31 65.80 8.38
CA PRO A 288 30.69 66.10 8.02
C PRO A 288 30.95 67.60 8.26
N PRO A 289 32.14 67.97 8.76
CA PRO A 289 32.44 69.36 9.06
C PRO A 289 32.31 70.18 7.78
N VAL A 290 31.55 71.27 7.89
CA VAL A 290 31.45 72.29 6.84
C VAL A 290 32.83 72.91 6.71
N ASN A 291 33.51 72.64 5.59
CA ASN A 291 34.70 73.39 5.23
C ASN A 291 34.23 74.78 4.77
N ASP A 292 34.34 75.75 5.67
CA ASP A 292 34.36 77.16 5.31
C ASP A 292 35.55 77.37 4.36
N ILE A 293 35.26 77.70 3.11
CA ILE A 293 36.25 78.19 2.15
C ILE A 293 36.07 79.71 2.09
N GLU A 294 37.17 80.39 2.41
CA GLU A 294 37.40 81.85 2.33
C GLU A 294 37.03 82.47 0.98
#